data_AF-A0A066ZX55-F1
#
_entry.id   AF-A0A066ZX55-F1
#
_cell.length_a   1.000
_cell.length_b   1.000
_cell.length_c   1.000
_cell.angle_alpha   90.00
_cell.angle_beta   90.00
_cell.angle_gamma   90.00
#
_symmetry.space_group_name_H-M   'P 1'
#
loop_
_entity.id
_entity.type
_entity.pdbx_description
1 polymer ?
#
loop_
_entity_poly.entity_id
_entity_poly.type
_entity_poly.pdbx_seq_one_letter_code
_entity_poly.pdbx_strand_id
1 'polypeptide(L)'
;MQLVSETDVLSTSYEQAEYIASLVARLKVCITKQLAQMEQAELEAEMVQDMSHISQAAVYAGNLTVDDVVYVKDNLFRCDYSYDWQIGWTCSGTQEEGRVKEKVRFSLEPDGALTFKFLKLEL
;
A
#
# COMPACT_ATOMS: atom_id res chain seq x y z
N MET A 1 25.94 -18.82 -35.79
CA MET A 1 25.40 -17.53 -35.29
C MET A 1 23.89 -17.69 -35.33
N GLN A 2 23.30 -18.04 -34.20
CA GLN A 2 21.91 -18.53 -34.12
C GLN A 2 21.02 -17.32 -33.86
N LEU A 3 20.12 -17.03 -34.80
CA LEU A 3 19.05 -16.04 -34.65
C LEU A 3 18.08 -16.58 -33.60
N VAL A 4 18.31 -16.26 -32.33
CA VAL A 4 17.28 -16.41 -31.29
C VAL A 4 16.19 -15.43 -31.70
N SER A 5 15.03 -15.97 -32.11
CA SER A 5 14.02 -15.22 -32.85
C SER A 5 13.39 -14.14 -31.97
N GLU A 6 13.37 -12.90 -32.46
CA GLU A 6 12.74 -11.73 -31.81
C GLU A 6 11.28 -12.00 -31.39
N THR A 7 10.58 -12.90 -32.06
CA THR A 7 9.23 -13.37 -31.73
C THR A 7 9.13 -14.10 -30.39
N ASP A 8 10.18 -14.83 -29.98
CA ASP A 8 10.22 -15.63 -28.74
C ASP A 8 10.51 -14.74 -27.51
N VAL A 9 11.24 -13.65 -27.72
CA VAL A 9 11.50 -12.63 -26.70
C VAL A 9 10.26 -11.77 -26.47
N LEU A 10 9.53 -11.41 -27.53
CA LEU A 10 8.30 -10.64 -27.44
C LEU A 10 7.17 -11.42 -26.74
N SER A 11 7.00 -12.71 -27.04
CA SER A 11 6.02 -13.57 -26.36
C SER A 11 6.33 -13.69 -24.86
N THR A 12 7.59 -13.92 -24.50
CA THR A 12 8.02 -14.03 -23.10
C THR A 12 7.77 -12.73 -22.32
N SER A 13 8.01 -11.56 -22.94
CA SER A 13 7.77 -10.26 -22.31
C SER A 13 6.28 -9.96 -22.09
N TYR A 14 5.43 -10.40 -23.03
CA TYR A 14 3.99 -10.25 -22.94
C TYR A 14 3.39 -11.16 -21.87
N GLU A 15 3.79 -12.43 -21.84
CA GLU A 15 3.40 -13.41 -20.82
C GLU A 15 3.82 -12.94 -19.42
N GLN A 16 5.02 -12.36 -19.30
CA GLN A 16 5.50 -11.78 -18.05
C GLN A 16 4.64 -10.59 -17.61
N ALA A 17 4.27 -9.69 -18.53
CA ALA A 17 3.42 -8.54 -18.22
C ALA A 17 2.01 -8.97 -17.77
N GLU A 18 1.39 -9.95 -18.44
CA GLU A 18 0.09 -10.50 -18.03
C GLU A 18 0.17 -11.19 -16.67
N TYR A 19 1.23 -11.97 -16.43
CA TYR A 19 1.46 -12.61 -15.14
C TYR A 19 1.59 -11.57 -14.03
N ILE A 20 2.39 -10.52 -14.23
CA ILE A 20 2.58 -9.44 -13.25
C ILE A 20 1.25 -8.72 -12.99
N ALA A 21 0.48 -8.40 -14.05
CA ALA A 21 -0.81 -7.74 -13.91
C ALA A 21 -1.81 -8.58 -13.09
N SER A 22 -1.87 -9.88 -13.36
CA SER A 22 -2.68 -10.84 -12.61
C SER A 22 -2.24 -10.95 -11.14
N LEU A 23 -0.92 -11.03 -10.91
CA LEU A 23 -0.36 -11.09 -9.57
C LEU A 23 -0.67 -9.83 -8.77
N VAL A 24 -0.48 -8.65 -9.36
CA VAL A 24 -0.81 -7.36 -8.76
C VAL A 24 -2.29 -7.27 -8.38
N ALA A 25 -3.20 -7.67 -9.28
CA ALA A 25 -4.63 -7.69 -9.00
C ALA A 25 -4.97 -8.60 -7.81
N ARG A 26 -4.35 -9.78 -7.74
CA ARG A 26 -4.52 -10.72 -6.62
C ARG A 26 -3.96 -10.16 -5.32
N LEU A 27 -2.77 -9.56 -5.35
CA LEU A 27 -2.14 -8.94 -4.18
C LEU A 27 -3.03 -7.83 -3.61
N LYS A 28 -3.58 -6.96 -4.47
CA LYS A 28 -4.52 -5.91 -4.04
C LYS A 28 -5.72 -6.49 -3.30
N VAL A 29 -6.34 -7.55 -3.84
CA VAL A 29 -7.46 -8.22 -3.18
C VAL A 29 -7.05 -8.84 -1.84
N CYS A 30 -5.92 -9.53 -1.78
CA CYS A 30 -5.44 -10.15 -0.54
C CYS A 30 -5.15 -9.12 0.54
N ILE A 31 -4.41 -8.05 0.21
CA ILE A 31 -4.08 -6.98 1.16
C ILE A 31 -5.38 -6.31 1.66
N THR A 32 -6.28 -5.95 0.74
CA THR A 32 -7.56 -5.32 1.12
C THR A 32 -8.37 -6.18 2.10
N LYS A 33 -8.44 -7.50 1.84
CA LYS A 33 -9.14 -8.43 2.73
C LYS A 33 -8.47 -8.55 4.09
N GLN A 34 -7.14 -8.62 4.13
CA GLN A 34 -6.39 -8.72 5.37
C GLN A 34 -6.62 -7.47 6.24
N LEU A 35 -6.50 -6.28 5.66
CA LEU A 35 -6.70 -5.02 6.38
C LEU A 35 -8.14 -4.89 6.93
N ALA A 36 -9.13 -5.37 6.18
CA ALA A 36 -10.53 -5.37 6.64
C ALA A 36 -10.81 -6.35 7.79
N GLN A 37 -9.90 -7.28 8.06
CA GLN A 37 -9.99 -8.26 9.15
C GLN A 37 -9.12 -7.89 10.36
N MET A 38 -8.30 -6.84 10.25
CA MET A 38 -7.48 -6.36 11.37
C MET A 38 -8.35 -5.59 12.35
N GLU A 39 -8.03 -5.72 13.63
CA GLU A 39 -8.59 -4.85 14.66
C GLU A 39 -8.10 -3.41 14.44
N GLN A 40 -8.95 -2.43 14.74
CA GLN A 40 -8.65 -1.01 14.46
C GLN A 40 -7.31 -0.57 15.08
N ALA A 41 -7.01 -0.98 16.31
CA ALA A 41 -5.76 -0.63 16.99
C ALA A 41 -4.51 -1.19 16.28
N GLU A 42 -4.59 -2.40 15.73
CA GLU A 42 -3.48 -3.01 14.98
C GLU A 42 -3.31 -2.32 13.62
N LEU A 43 -4.42 -2.02 12.96
CA LEU A 43 -4.41 -1.29 11.69
C LEU A 43 -3.78 0.10 11.85
N GLU A 44 -4.17 0.82 12.90
CA GLU A 44 -3.59 2.14 13.23
C GLU A 44 -2.09 2.03 13.53
N ALA A 45 -1.68 1.07 14.36
CA ALA A 45 -0.28 0.93 14.77
C ALA A 45 0.67 0.55 13.60
N GLU A 46 0.19 -0.22 12.62
CA GLU A 46 1.01 -0.69 11.51
C GLU A 46 0.93 0.21 10.28
N MET A 47 -0.26 0.72 9.94
CA MET A 47 -0.50 1.41 8.66
C MET A 47 -0.62 2.92 8.79
N VAL A 48 -0.99 3.47 9.93
CA VAL A 48 -1.15 4.93 10.07
C VAL A 48 0.21 5.56 10.35
N GLN A 49 0.55 6.58 9.56
CA GLN A 49 1.80 7.34 9.72
C GLN A 49 1.60 8.52 10.67
N ASP A 50 2.70 9.05 11.18
CA ASP A 50 2.66 10.26 12.00
C ASP A 50 2.11 11.45 11.18
N MET A 51 1.01 12.03 11.67
CA MET A 51 0.31 13.16 11.05
C MET A 51 0.71 14.51 11.65
N SER A 52 1.78 14.56 12.45
CA SER A 52 2.29 15.80 13.06
C SER A 52 2.57 16.93 12.05
N HIS A 53 2.85 16.59 10.79
CA HIS A 53 3.03 17.53 9.69
C HIS A 53 1.72 18.23 9.25
N ILE A 54 0.55 17.63 9.54
CA ILE A 54 -0.77 18.23 9.38
C ILE A 54 -1.10 19.04 10.64
N SER A 55 -1.10 18.37 11.80
CA SER A 55 -1.34 18.95 13.11
C SER A 55 -1.04 17.92 14.19
N GLN A 56 -0.58 18.37 15.35
CA GLN A 56 -0.46 17.51 16.54
C GLN A 56 -1.82 16.98 17.04
N ALA A 57 -2.92 17.62 16.64
CA ALA A 57 -4.28 17.22 16.98
C ALA A 57 -4.94 16.34 15.91
N ALA A 58 -4.26 16.06 14.78
CA ALA A 58 -4.80 15.21 13.73
C ALA A 58 -4.79 13.75 14.19
N VAL A 59 -5.94 13.10 14.12
CA VAL A 59 -6.11 11.69 14.49
C VAL A 59 -6.70 10.91 13.32
N TYR A 60 -6.41 9.61 13.30
CA TYR A 60 -7.00 8.70 12.33
C TYR A 60 -8.52 8.66 12.50
N ALA A 61 -9.24 8.73 11.38
CA ALA A 61 -10.71 8.78 11.34
C ALA A 61 -11.32 7.59 10.58
N GLY A 62 -10.54 6.57 10.24
CA GLY A 62 -11.04 5.39 9.54
C GLY A 62 -10.86 5.42 8.02
N ASN A 63 -11.66 4.61 7.34
CA ASN A 63 -11.75 4.51 5.88
C ASN A 63 -10.40 4.27 5.18
N LEU A 64 -9.56 3.43 5.78
CA LEU A 64 -8.35 2.96 5.15
C LEU A 64 -8.69 2.10 3.92
N THR A 65 -8.18 2.50 2.76
CA THR A 65 -8.38 1.79 1.49
C THR A 65 -7.07 1.56 0.78
N VAL A 66 -6.94 0.39 0.13
CA VAL A 66 -5.87 0.13 -0.83
C VAL A 66 -6.27 0.73 -2.18
N ASP A 67 -5.61 1.81 -2.55
CA ASP A 67 -5.90 2.53 -3.78
C ASP A 67 -5.26 1.82 -4.98
N ASP A 68 -4.02 1.36 -4.83
CA ASP A 68 -3.31 0.63 -5.88
C ASP A 68 -2.21 -0.31 -5.34
N VAL A 69 -1.84 -1.30 -6.15
CA VAL A 69 -0.64 -2.11 -5.95
C VAL A 69 0.16 -2.06 -7.24
N VAL A 70 1.46 -1.75 -7.14
CA VAL A 70 2.32 -1.54 -8.30
C VAL A 70 3.52 -2.45 -8.20
N TYR A 71 3.80 -3.18 -9.27
CA TYR A 71 5.06 -3.92 -9.42
C TYR A 71 6.22 -2.93 -9.59
N VAL A 72 7.30 -3.12 -8.82
CA VAL A 72 8.50 -2.28 -8.92
C VAL A 72 9.61 -3.01 -9.67
N LYS A 73 10.03 -4.16 -9.15
CA LYS A 73 11.03 -5.07 -9.77
C LYS A 73 11.14 -6.35 -8.95
N ASP A 74 11.66 -7.42 -9.53
CA ASP A 74 11.93 -8.69 -8.86
C ASP A 74 10.72 -9.17 -8.04
N ASN A 75 10.83 -9.22 -6.71
CA ASN A 75 9.74 -9.52 -5.79
C ASN A 75 9.25 -8.30 -4.99
N LEU A 76 9.63 -7.09 -5.40
CA LEU A 76 9.33 -5.82 -4.75
C LEU A 76 8.11 -5.15 -5.40
N PHE A 77 7.18 -4.75 -4.54
CA PHE A 77 5.94 -4.08 -4.88
C PHE A 77 5.76 -2.82 -4.04
N ARG A 78 4.83 -1.97 -4.45
CA ARG A 78 4.38 -0.77 -3.73
C ARG A 78 2.87 -0.85 -3.53
N CYS A 79 2.41 -0.66 -2.31
CA CYS A 79 1.01 -0.47 -1.98
C CYS A 79 0.78 1.03 -1.80
N ASP A 80 -0.12 1.59 -2.61
CA ASP A 80 -0.61 2.96 -2.46
C ASP A 80 -1.95 2.87 -1.72
N TYR A 81 -2.08 3.58 -0.60
CA TYR A 81 -3.25 3.50 0.26
C TYR A 81 -3.61 4.87 0.82
N SER A 82 -4.84 5.02 1.27
CA SER A 82 -5.33 6.28 1.84
C SER A 82 -6.28 6.05 2.98
N TYR A 83 -6.36 7.02 3.88
CA TYR A 83 -7.25 6.98 5.04
C TYR A 83 -7.66 8.39 5.45
N ASP A 84 -8.77 8.49 6.18
CA ASP A 84 -9.29 9.76 6.65
C ASP A 84 -8.62 10.19 7.95
N TRP A 85 -8.48 11.49 8.12
CA TRP A 85 -8.05 12.12 9.36
C TRP A 85 -9.04 13.21 9.76
N GLN A 86 -9.10 13.50 11.05
CA GLN A 86 -9.90 14.59 11.57
C GLN A 86 -9.19 15.32 12.72
N ILE A 87 -9.57 16.58 12.94
CA ILE A 87 -9.23 17.38 14.10
C ILE A 87 -10.53 17.90 14.69
N GLY A 88 -10.78 17.57 15.96
CA GLY A 88 -11.89 18.11 16.73
C GLY A 88 -11.44 19.27 17.62
N TRP A 89 -11.68 20.52 17.21
CA TRP A 89 -11.38 21.68 18.06
C TRP A 89 -12.51 21.89 19.08
N THR A 90 -12.41 21.21 20.22
CA THR A 90 -13.42 21.22 21.29
C THR A 90 -13.75 22.62 21.81
N CYS A 91 -12.82 23.58 21.71
CA CYS A 91 -13.00 24.95 22.18
C CYS A 91 -13.67 25.89 21.16
N SER A 92 -13.65 25.58 19.86
CA SER A 92 -14.24 26.44 18.81
C SER A 92 -15.47 25.83 18.14
N GLY A 93 -15.80 24.57 18.46
CA GLY A 93 -16.86 23.83 17.77
C GLY A 93 -16.56 23.59 16.29
N THR A 94 -15.32 23.80 15.86
CA THR A 94 -14.88 23.60 14.47
C THR A 94 -14.29 22.21 14.32
N GLN A 95 -14.60 21.56 13.21
CA GLN A 95 -14.02 20.28 12.81
C GLN A 95 -13.29 20.48 11.49
N GLU A 96 -12.07 19.97 11.43
CA GLU A 96 -11.31 19.87 10.19
C GLU A 96 -11.16 18.38 9.87
N GLU A 97 -11.21 18.05 8.59
CA GLU A 97 -11.07 16.67 8.13
C GLU A 97 -10.39 16.65 6.77
N GLY A 98 -9.82 15.51 6.44
CA GLY A 98 -9.19 15.30 5.15
C GLY A 98 -8.78 13.86 4.95
N ARG A 99 -8.00 13.63 3.89
CA ARG A 99 -7.54 12.31 3.50
C ARG A 99 -6.03 12.32 3.29
N VAL A 100 -5.32 11.40 3.94
CA VAL A 100 -3.90 11.15 3.72
C VAL A 100 -3.74 10.15 2.58
N LYS A 101 -2.71 10.34 1.74
CA LYS A 101 -2.29 9.36 0.73
C LYS A 101 -0.89 8.90 1.04
N GLU A 102 -0.75 7.61 1.28
CA GLU A 102 0.50 6.98 1.70
C GLU A 102 0.97 5.93 0.69
N LYS A 103 2.25 5.60 0.82
CA LYS A 103 2.90 4.58 0.00
C LYS A 103 3.82 3.74 0.86
N VAL A 104 3.67 2.43 0.80
CA VAL A 104 4.56 1.48 1.47
C VAL A 104 5.09 0.47 0.47
N ARG A 105 6.38 0.14 0.58
CA ARG A 105 6.98 -0.93 -0.22
C ARG A 105 6.86 -2.26 0.53
N PHE A 106 6.66 -3.34 -0.20
CA PHE A 106 6.67 -4.69 0.38
C PHE A 106 7.31 -5.69 -0.57
N SER A 107 7.85 -6.76 0.00
CA SER A 107 8.35 -7.91 -0.75
C SER A 107 7.34 -9.06 -0.68
N LEU A 108 7.21 -9.80 -1.79
CA LEU A 108 6.53 -11.11 -1.83
C LEU A 108 7.58 -12.21 -1.72
N GLU A 109 7.55 -12.97 -0.64
CA GLU A 109 8.49 -14.07 -0.41
C GLU A 109 8.03 -15.35 -1.15
N PRO A 110 8.94 -16.32 -1.42
CA PRO A 110 8.60 -17.54 -2.17
C PRO A 110 7.52 -18.42 -1.53
N ASP A 111 7.32 -18.32 -0.23
CA ASP A 111 6.26 -19.00 0.53
C ASP A 111 4.90 -18.28 0.46
N GLY A 112 4.86 -17.11 -0.18
CA GLY A 112 3.67 -16.26 -0.30
C GLY A 112 3.52 -15.22 0.82
N ALA A 113 4.47 -15.14 1.77
CA ALA A 113 4.45 -14.12 2.81
C ALA A 113 4.70 -12.71 2.25
N LEU A 114 4.02 -11.72 2.81
CA LEU A 114 4.23 -10.31 2.48
C LEU A 114 5.01 -9.63 3.59
N THR A 115 6.15 -9.02 3.26
CA THR A 115 6.96 -8.27 4.22
C THR A 115 6.94 -6.79 3.87
N PHE A 116 6.21 -6.01 4.67
CA PHE A 116 6.09 -4.56 4.50
C PHE A 116 7.29 -3.83 5.10
N LYS A 117 7.73 -2.77 4.42
CA LYS A 117 8.84 -1.91 4.84
C LYS A 117 8.30 -0.53 5.20
N PHE A 118 7.76 -0.41 6.41
CA PHE A 118 7.32 0.87 6.96
C PHE A 118 8.52 1.75 7.29
N LEU A 119 8.45 3.02 6.94
CA LEU A 119 9.44 4.01 7.33
C LEU A 119 9.10 4.48 8.74
N LYS A 120 9.66 3.82 9.76
CA LYS A 120 9.58 4.31 11.14
C LYS A 120 10.74 5.30 11.35
N LEU A 121 10.41 6.56 11.63
CA LEU A 121 11.37 7.52 12.16
C LEU A 121 11.63 7.13 13.62
N GLU A 122 12.79 6.56 13.90
CA GLU A 122 13.25 6.39 15.28
C GLU A 122 13.55 7.80 15.83
N LEU A 123 12.83 8.16 16.91
CA LEU A 123 13.00 9.42 17.65
C LEU A 123 14.10 9.30 18.71
#